data_AF-A0A6J4TG45-F1
#
_entry.id   AF-A0A6J4TG45-F1
#
_cell.length_a   1.000
_cell.length_b   1.000
_cell.length_c   1.000
_cell.angle_alpha   90.00
_cell.angle_beta   90.00
_cell.angle_gamma   90.00
#
_symmetry.space_group_name_H-M   'P 1'
#
loop_
_entity.id
_entity.type
_entity.pdbx_description
1 polymer ?
#
loop_
_entity_poly.entity_id
_entity_poly.type
_entity_poly.pdbx_seq_one_letter_code
_entity_poly.pdbx_strand_id
1 'polypeptide(L)' 'MTSFGIDRLLADPALLRELHGRRVALLAHPASVTSDLTHSLDALAAAGVNLTAAFGPQHGLRGDKQDNM' A
#
# COMPACT_ATOMS: atom_id res chain seq x y z
N MET A 1 20.77 6.47 4.94
CA MET A 1 19.82 5.92 3.97
C MET A 1 18.49 5.77 4.69
N THR A 2 17.42 6.38 4.19
CA THR A 2 16.12 6.43 4.89
C THR A 2 15.27 5.22 4.46
N SER A 3 14.56 4.59 5.40
CA SER A 3 13.61 3.51 5.11
C SER A 3 12.19 4.07 5.02
N PHE A 4 11.40 3.67 4.03
CA PHE A 4 10.00 4.09 3.95
C PHE A 4 9.15 3.35 4.98
N GLY A 5 8.04 3.98 5.39
CA GLY A 5 7.12 3.38 6.36
C GLY A 5 6.57 2.02 5.90
N ILE A 6 6.32 1.87 4.59
CA ILE A 6 5.86 0.60 4.02
C ILE A 6 6.92 -0.50 4.11
N ASP A 7 8.19 -0.20 3.82
CA ASP A 7 9.27 -1.18 3.93
C ASP A 7 9.43 -1.65 5.38
N ARG A 8 9.34 -0.71 6.34
CA ARG A 8 9.37 -1.05 7.77
C ARG A 8 8.20 -1.92 8.18
N LEU A 9 6.98 -1.59 7.74
CA LEU A 9 5.79 -2.37 8.05
C LEU A 9 5.94 -3.80 7.54
N LEU A 10 6.40 -3.98 6.29
CA LEU A 10 6.56 -5.30 5.67
C LEU A 10 7.70 -6.12 6.30
N ALA A 11 8.76 -5.46 6.78
CA ALA A 11 9.91 -6.12 7.39
C ALA A 11 9.73 -6.48 8.87
N ASP A 12 8.71 -5.95 9.55
CA ASP A 12 8.45 -6.17 10.97
C ASP A 12 7.22 -7.06 11.19
N PRO A 13 7.39 -8.36 11.52
CA PRO A 13 6.28 -9.28 11.76
C PRO A 13 5.37 -8.86 12.91
N ALA A 14 5.87 -8.11 13.90
CA ALA A 14 5.04 -7.63 15.00
C ALA A 14 4.04 -6.58 14.51
N LEU A 15 4.48 -5.65 13.65
CA LEU A 15 3.61 -4.65 13.02
C LEU A 15 2.59 -5.28 12.08
N LEU A 16 2.99 -6.24 11.25
CA LEU A 16 2.05 -6.97 10.38
C LEU A 16 0.98 -7.70 11.20
N ARG A 17 1.35 -8.28 12.34
CA ARG A 17 0.42 -9.01 13.20
C ARG A 17 -0.65 -8.11 13.81
N GLU A 18 -0.41 -6.81 13.95
CA GLU A 18 -1.45 -5.85 14.37
C GLU A 18 -2.60 -5.76 13.36
N LEU A 19 -2.34 -6.03 12.07
CA LEU A 19 -3.33 -6.02 11.00
C LEU A 19 -4.05 -7.37 10.82
N HIS A 20 -3.56 -8.44 11.44
CA HIS A 20 -4.09 -9.79 11.26
C HIS A 20 -5.56 -9.89 11.73
N GLY A 21 -6.41 -10.51 10.91
CA GLY A 21 -7.85 -10.66 11.19
C GLY A 21 -8.67 -9.38 11.06
N ARG A 22 -8.04 -8.22 10.77
CA ARG A 22 -8.74 -6.96 10.56
C ARG A 22 -9.10 -6.78 9.09
N ARG A 23 -10.17 -6.03 8.82
CA ARG A 23 -10.46 -5.53 7.48
C ARG A 23 -9.69 -4.23 7.30
N VAL A 24 -8.74 -4.21 6.37
CA VAL A 24 -7.88 -3.05 6.12
C VAL A 24 -8.35 -2.34 4.85
N ALA A 25 -8.32 -1.01 4.87
CA ALA A 25 -8.48 -0.20 3.66
C ALA A 25 -7.18 0.57 3.41
N LEU A 26 -6.74 0.59 2.15
CA LEU A 26 -5.52 1.31 1.76
C LEU A 26 -5.89 2.67 1.13
N LEU A 27 -5.38 3.76 1.71
CA LEU A 27 -5.33 5.06 1.04
C LEU A 27 -3.96 5.20 0.39
N ALA A 28 -3.90 5.24 -0.94
CA ALA A 28 -2.63 5.30 -1.67
C ALA A 28 -2.76 6.05 -3.00
N HIS A 29 -1.63 6.44 -3.55
CA HIS A 29 -1.49 7.06 -4.87
C HIS A 29 -0.35 6.37 -5.63
N PRO A 30 -0.10 6.66 -6.92
CA PRO A 30 0.85 5.88 -7.73
C PRO A 30 2.29 5.80 -7.19
N ALA A 31 2.74 6.79 -6.41
CA ALA A 31 4.07 6.78 -5.79
C ALA A 31 4.08 6.18 -4.37
N SER A 32 2.96 5.61 -3.93
CA SER A 32 2.90 4.74 -2.75
C SER A 32 3.52 3.38 -3.09
N VAL A 33 4.86 3.37 -3.13
CA VAL A 33 5.66 2.21 -3.50
C VAL A 33 6.68 1.87 -2.40
N THR A 34 7.11 0.62 -2.37
CA THR A 34 8.26 0.13 -1.60
C THR A 34 9.58 0.66 -2.19
N SER A 35 10.68 0.39 -1.49
CA SER A 35 12.03 0.76 -1.94
C SER A 35 12.44 0.15 -3.28
N ASP A 36 11.83 -0.98 -3.69
CA ASP A 36 12.01 -1.64 -4.99
C ASP A 36 10.95 -1.24 -6.04
N LEU A 37 10.18 -0.19 -5.78
CA LEU A 37 9.12 0.35 -6.63
C LEU A 37 7.88 -0.55 -6.79
N THR A 38 7.71 -1.57 -5.95
CA THR A 38 6.45 -2.33 -5.87
C THR A 38 5.35 -1.48 -5.24
N HIS A 39 4.17 -1.41 -5.87
CA HIS A 39 3.05 -0.65 -5.32
C HIS A 39 2.58 -1.24 -3.98
N SER A 40 2.34 -0.37 -2.99
CA SER A 40 2.00 -0.79 -1.62
C SER A 40 0.77 -1.70 -1.54
N LEU A 41 -0.19 -1.55 -2.46
CA LEU A 41 -1.35 -2.45 -2.56
C LEU A 41 -0.91 -3.90 -2.79
N ASP A 42 -0.02 -4.12 -3.76
CA ASP A 42 0.43 -5.45 -4.15
C ASP A 42 1.35 -6.03 -3.07
N ALA A 43 2.21 -5.21 -2.47
CA ALA A 43 3.09 -5.62 -1.39
C ALA A 43 2.32 -6.05 -0.12
N LEU A 44 1.28 -5.30 0.28
CA LEU A 44 0.42 -5.65 1.42
C LEU A 44 -0.43 -6.89 1.14
N ALA A 45 -0.95 -7.04 -0.09
CA ALA A 45 -1.66 -8.25 -0.50
C ALA A 45 -0.76 -9.49 -0.44
N ALA A 46 0.47 -9.38 -0.96
CA ALA A 46 1.47 -10.45 -0.90
C ALA A 46 1.88 -10.81 0.54
N ALA A 47 1.86 -9.83 1.45
CA ALA A 47 2.09 -10.05 2.88
C ALA A 47 0.87 -10.66 3.62
N GLY A 48 -0.22 -10.98 2.91
CA GLY A 48 -1.41 -11.62 3.48
C GLY A 48 -2.33 -10.68 4.25
N VAL A 49 -2.19 -9.36 4.07
CA VAL A 49 -3.10 -8.39 4.68
C VAL A 49 -4.48 -8.48 4.02
N ASN A 50 -5.53 -8.58 4.83
CA ASN A 50 -6.91 -8.61 4.35
C ASN A 50 -7.38 -7.20 3.91
N LEU A 51 -6.96 -6.81 2.71
CA LEU A 51 -7.35 -5.57 2.05
C LEU A 51 -8.77 -5.71 1.49
N THR A 52 -9.67 -4.88 2.01
CA THR A 52 -11.10 -4.92 1.65
C THR A 52 -11.58 -3.69 0.87
N ALA A 53 -10.77 -2.63 0.83
CA ALA A 53 -11.03 -1.43 0.06
C ALA A 53 -9.72 -0.73 -0.28
N ALA A 54 -9.71 0.05 -1.35
CA ALA A 54 -8.64 0.94 -1.68
C ALA A 54 -9.18 2.29 -2.17
N PHE A 55 -8.58 3.38 -1.70
CA PHE A 55 -8.96 4.74 -1.99
C PHE A 55 -7.78 5.45 -2.66
N GLY A 56 -8.03 6.02 -3.83
CA GLY A 56 -7.08 6.88 -4.54
C GLY A 56 -7.48 8.36 -4.42
N PRO A 57 -6.52 9.30 -4.44
CA PRO A 57 -6.80 10.73 -4.61
C PRO A 57 -7.27 11.02 -6.05
N GLN A 58 -7.31 12.29 -6.45
CA GLN A 58 -7.91 12.76 -7.72
C GLN A 58 -7.47 11.97 -8.97
N HIS A 59 -6.20 11.53 -9.05
CA HIS A 59 -5.65 10.80 -10.20
C HIS A 59 -5.77 9.26 -10.08
N GLY A 60 -6.56 8.77 -9.13
CA GLY A 60 -6.76 7.34 -8.89
C GLY A 60 -5.63 6.66 -8.12
N LEU A 61 -5.85 5.37 -7.84
CA LEU A 61 -4.95 4.55 -7.04
C LEU A 61 -3.72 4.12 -7.84
N ARG A 62 -3.89 3.84 -9.14
CA ARG A 62 -2.83 3.38 -10.04
C ARG A 62 -2.48 4.39 -11.14
N GLY A 63 -3.06 5.59 -11.12
CA GLY A 63 -2.87 6.58 -12.20
C GLY A 63 -3.68 6.23 -13.45
N ASP A 64 -4.65 5.33 -13.30
CA ASP A 64 -5.54 4.82 -14.34
C ASP A 64 -6.60 5.84 -14.80
N LYS A 65 -6.83 6.87 -14.00
CA LYS A 65 -7.68 8.01 -14.36
C LYS A 65 -6.81 9.20 -14.76
N GLN A 66 -6.39 9.19 -16.03
CA GLN A 66 -5.81 10.38 -16.68
C GLN A 66 -6.95 11.33 -17.08
N ASP A 67 -7.31 12.29 -16.22
CA ASP A 67 -8.04 13.47 -16.65
C ASP A 67 -7.12 14.69 -16.50
N ASN A 68 -6.34 14.89 -17.55
CA ASN A 68 -5.92 16.22 -18.00
C ASN A 68 -5.56 16.11 -19.50
N MET A 69 -6.59 16.03 -20.34
CA MET A 69 -6.53 16.55 -21.72
C MET A 69 -7.44 17.76 -21.79
#